data_AF-A0AAU1DAD8-F1
#
_entry.id   AF-A0AAU1DAD8-F1
#
_cell.length_a   1.000
_cell.length_b   1.000
_cell.length_c   1.000
_cell.angle_alpha   90.00
_cell.angle_beta   90.00
_cell.angle_gamma   90.00
#
_symmetry.space_group_name_H-M   'P 1'
#
loop_
_entity.id
_entity.type
_entity.pdbx_description
1 polymer ?
#
loop_
_entity_poly.entity_id
_entity_poly.type
_entity_poly.pdbx_seq_one_letter_code
_entity_poly.pdbx_strand_id
1 'polypeptide(L)'
;MVRANRPWRLFATLSRALAGVFATAAFGLVNNSTWTLSSGMDVRRLIGASVVSLLALTAWIIIDHELWERPHGSLSRSFSRLYNTVTCVKITSGVLSLYVILFFTLFGVSKLILTPSAFGTVIGQDATVHDYAVLAWFVSSMGMVGGAFGSGLEDDVTVRNEAYGERQRQRWQKLREVKKVREELESETQSAPEPSPDPLQPTQVVMLLPI
;
A
#
# COMPACT_ATOMS: atom_id res chain seq x y z
N MET A 1 21.96 -1.19 -9.09
CA MET A 1 21.00 -2.28 -8.79
C MET A 1 20.77 -2.42 -7.28
N VAL A 2 20.58 -1.31 -6.56
CA VAL A 2 20.30 -1.29 -5.11
C VAL A 2 19.19 -0.26 -4.90
N ARG A 3 17.95 -0.64 -5.21
CA ARG A 3 16.78 0.11 -4.79
C ARG A 3 15.67 -0.88 -4.53
N ALA A 4 15.05 -0.73 -3.37
CA ALA A 4 13.78 -1.35 -2.96
C ALA A 4 13.82 -2.73 -2.28
N ASN A 5 14.67 -2.92 -1.27
CA ASN A 5 14.25 -3.73 -0.11
C ASN A 5 13.98 -2.79 1.06
N ARG A 6 12.78 -2.19 1.11
CA ARG A 6 12.32 -1.44 2.29
C ARG A 6 11.41 -2.38 3.10
N PRO A 7 11.96 -3.20 4.02
CA PRO A 7 11.17 -4.16 4.78
C PRO A 7 10.00 -3.49 5.52
N TRP A 8 10.18 -2.23 5.93
CA TRP A 8 9.12 -1.45 6.58
C TRP A 8 7.87 -1.20 5.74
N ARG A 9 7.99 -1.14 4.41
CA ARG A 9 6.83 -0.92 3.53
C ARG A 9 5.95 -2.19 3.47
N LEU A 10 6.58 -3.37 3.49
CA LEU A 10 5.86 -4.65 3.59
C LEU A 10 5.04 -4.71 4.87
N PHE A 11 5.67 -4.41 6.02
CA PHE A 11 4.96 -4.38 7.31
C PHE A 11 3.82 -3.35 7.35
N ALA A 12 4.02 -2.17 6.76
CA ALA A 12 2.99 -1.13 6.71
C ALA A 12 1.77 -1.56 5.88
N THR A 13 1.97 -2.17 4.72
CA THR A 13 0.87 -2.63 3.87
C THR A 13 0.12 -3.80 4.52
N LEU A 14 0.83 -4.78 5.10
CA LEU A 14 0.18 -5.87 5.84
C LEU A 14 -0.60 -5.35 7.05
N SER A 15 -0.05 -4.41 7.81
CA SER A 15 -0.72 -3.81 8.97
C SER A 15 -2.03 -3.12 8.57
N ARG A 16 -2.06 -2.42 7.43
CA ARG A 16 -3.28 -1.79 6.89
C ARG A 16 -4.31 -2.81 6.45
N ALA A 17 -3.89 -3.84 5.73
CA ALA A 17 -4.79 -4.93 5.33
C ALA A 17 -5.41 -5.58 6.57
N LEU A 18 -4.59 -5.89 7.59
CA LEU A 18 -5.06 -6.42 8.87
C LEU A 18 -6.03 -5.47 9.57
N ALA A 19 -5.75 -4.17 9.61
CA ALA A 19 -6.66 -3.18 10.17
C ALA A 19 -8.02 -3.18 9.46
N GLY A 20 -8.03 -3.26 8.13
CA GLY A 20 -9.25 -3.42 7.33
C GLY A 20 -9.98 -4.73 7.64
N VAL A 21 -9.25 -5.85 7.77
CA VAL A 21 -9.82 -7.15 8.17
C VAL A 21 -10.53 -7.03 9.52
N PHE A 22 -9.84 -6.51 10.54
CA PHE A 22 -10.39 -6.39 11.87
C PHE A 22 -11.56 -5.39 11.92
N ALA A 23 -11.48 -4.27 11.21
CA ALA A 23 -12.55 -3.28 11.16
C ALA A 23 -13.83 -3.88 10.55
N THR A 24 -13.71 -4.53 9.39
CA THR A 24 -14.85 -5.19 8.74
C THR A 24 -15.39 -6.35 9.57
N ALA A 25 -14.52 -7.14 10.19
CA ALA A 25 -14.93 -8.24 11.06
C ALA A 25 -15.66 -7.76 12.33
N ALA A 26 -15.13 -6.73 12.99
CA ALA A 26 -15.77 -6.13 14.17
C ALA A 26 -17.15 -5.56 13.82
N PHE A 27 -17.25 -4.83 12.70
CA PHE A 27 -18.53 -4.32 12.20
C PHE A 27 -19.50 -5.47 11.90
N GLY A 28 -19.04 -6.52 11.22
CA GLY A 28 -19.86 -7.69 10.92
C GLY A 28 -20.39 -8.38 12.17
N LEU A 29 -19.56 -8.51 13.21
CA LEU A 29 -19.90 -9.24 14.43
C LEU A 29 -20.93 -8.52 15.32
N VAL A 30 -21.00 -7.19 15.27
CA VAL A 30 -21.93 -6.39 16.10
C VAL A 30 -23.26 -6.11 15.39
N ASN A 31 -23.33 -6.29 14.07
CA ASN A 31 -24.49 -5.91 13.29
C ASN A 31 -25.54 -7.05 13.19
N ASN A 32 -26.77 -6.77 13.64
CA ASN A 32 -27.88 -7.72 13.57
C ASN A 32 -28.17 -8.22 12.14
N SER A 33 -27.99 -7.38 11.12
CA SER A 33 -28.19 -7.79 9.72
C SER A 33 -27.24 -8.92 9.34
N THR A 34 -26.01 -8.88 9.84
CA THR A 34 -25.03 -9.94 9.63
C THR A 34 -25.46 -11.24 10.32
N TRP A 35 -26.03 -11.13 11.53
CA TRP A 35 -26.54 -12.29 12.27
C TRP A 35 -27.66 -12.98 11.50
N THR A 36 -28.63 -12.21 11.02
CA THR A 36 -29.75 -12.72 10.21
C THR A 36 -29.28 -13.29 8.87
N LEU A 37 -28.30 -12.67 8.21
CA LEU A 37 -27.72 -13.21 6.98
C LEU A 37 -26.98 -14.52 7.22
N SER A 38 -26.29 -14.65 8.35
CA SER A 38 -25.53 -15.86 8.68
C SER A 38 -26.43 -17.05 8.97
N SER A 39 -27.59 -16.87 9.61
CA SER A 39 -28.48 -17.98 9.97
C SER A 39 -29.12 -18.67 8.74
N GLY A 40 -29.22 -17.95 7.62
CA GLY A 40 -29.69 -18.52 6.34
C GLY A 40 -28.59 -19.16 5.47
N MET A 41 -27.35 -19.26 5.96
CA MET A 41 -26.24 -19.77 5.16
C MET A 41 -26.06 -21.29 5.26
N ASP A 42 -26.22 -21.96 4.13
CA ASP A 42 -25.77 -23.34 3.96
C ASP A 42 -24.24 -23.45 3.96
N VAL A 43 -23.72 -24.59 4.44
CA VAL A 43 -22.29 -24.92 4.42
C VAL A 43 -21.65 -24.74 3.04
N ARG A 44 -22.37 -25.07 1.97
CA ARG A 44 -21.90 -24.89 0.58
C ARG A 44 -21.60 -23.41 0.25
N ARG A 45 -22.46 -22.50 0.71
CA ARG A 45 -22.29 -21.05 0.52
C ARG A 45 -21.11 -20.54 1.34
N LEU A 46 -20.93 -21.03 2.56
CA LEU A 46 -19.79 -20.68 3.42
C LEU A 46 -18.46 -21.10 2.81
N ILE A 47 -18.37 -22.33 2.27
CA ILE A 47 -17.17 -22.79 1.55
C ILE A 47 -16.89 -21.88 0.35
N GLY A 48 -17.92 -21.57 -0.44
CA GLY A 48 -17.80 -20.63 -1.57
C GLY A 48 -17.29 -19.27 -1.14
N ALA A 49 -17.84 -18.70 -0.06
CA ALA A 49 -17.42 -17.42 0.50
C ALA A 49 -15.96 -17.44 0.95
N SER A 50 -15.50 -18.52 1.62
CA SER A 50 -14.09 -18.66 1.99
C SER A 50 -13.17 -18.71 0.80
N VAL A 51 -13.52 -19.51 -0.22
CA VAL A 51 -12.70 -19.62 -1.43
C VAL A 51 -12.59 -18.27 -2.12
N VAL A 52 -13.71 -17.57 -2.32
CA VAL A 52 -13.73 -16.23 -2.91
C VAL A 52 -12.89 -15.26 -2.09
N SER A 53 -13.01 -15.30 -0.77
CA SER A 53 -12.30 -14.42 0.14
C SER A 53 -10.78 -14.67 0.16
N LEU A 54 -10.36 -15.93 0.21
CA LEU A 54 -8.96 -16.34 0.08
C LEU A 54 -8.36 -15.89 -1.26
N LEU A 55 -9.10 -16.10 -2.36
CA LEU A 55 -8.68 -15.67 -3.68
C LEU A 55 -8.60 -14.15 -3.79
N ALA A 56 -9.58 -13.42 -3.23
CA ALA A 56 -9.60 -11.96 -3.24
C ALA A 56 -8.38 -11.39 -2.51
N LEU A 57 -8.10 -11.82 -1.27
CA LEU A 57 -6.94 -11.30 -0.53
C LEU A 57 -5.61 -11.76 -1.14
N THR A 58 -5.53 -12.99 -1.64
CA THR A 58 -4.32 -13.50 -2.33
C THR A 58 -4.04 -12.72 -3.61
N ALA A 59 -5.07 -12.53 -4.47
CA ALA A 59 -4.96 -11.75 -5.68
C ALA A 59 -4.60 -10.29 -5.37
N TRP A 60 -5.19 -9.72 -4.32
CA TRP A 60 -4.86 -8.39 -3.83
C TRP A 60 -3.38 -8.25 -3.49
N ILE A 61 -2.83 -9.15 -2.67
CA ILE A 61 -1.41 -9.14 -2.30
C ILE A 61 -0.51 -9.28 -3.55
N ILE A 62 -0.86 -10.19 -4.46
CA ILE A 62 -0.07 -10.42 -5.69
C ILE A 62 -0.02 -9.16 -6.56
N ILE A 63 -1.16 -8.48 -6.74
CA ILE A 63 -1.27 -7.27 -7.56
C ILE A 63 -0.52 -6.11 -6.90
N ASP A 64 -0.77 -5.86 -5.61
CA ASP A 64 -0.24 -4.71 -4.89
C ASP A 64 1.29 -4.77 -4.68
N HIS A 65 1.83 -5.97 -4.51
CA HIS A 65 3.27 -6.15 -4.28
C HIS A 65 4.08 -6.44 -5.55
N GLU A 66 3.46 -6.36 -6.75
CA GLU A 66 4.11 -6.62 -8.05
C GLU A 66 4.94 -7.91 -8.07
N LEU A 67 4.55 -8.97 -7.32
CA LEU A 67 5.30 -10.23 -7.24
C LEU A 67 5.39 -10.98 -8.57
N TRP A 68 4.78 -10.44 -9.63
CA TRP A 68 4.87 -10.97 -10.98
C TRP A 68 6.17 -10.50 -11.66
N GLU A 69 7.25 -11.22 -11.40
CA GLU A 69 8.51 -11.06 -12.13
C GLU A 69 8.27 -11.39 -13.62
N ARG A 70 8.24 -10.36 -14.48
CA ARG A 70 8.03 -10.51 -15.92
C ARG A 70 9.33 -11.05 -16.56
N PRO A 71 9.30 -12.21 -17.25
CA PRO A 71 10.52 -12.87 -17.73
C PRO A 71 11.18 -12.07 -18.86
N HIS A 72 12.40 -11.58 -18.63
CA HIS A 72 13.32 -11.15 -19.69
C HIS A 72 14.03 -12.38 -20.28
N GLY A 73 13.41 -13.04 -21.27
CA GLY A 73 14.06 -14.08 -22.10
C GLY A 73 13.33 -15.43 -22.18
N SER A 74 13.54 -16.16 -23.29
CA SER A 74 12.83 -17.40 -23.63
C SER A 74 13.24 -18.62 -22.80
N LEU A 75 14.48 -18.67 -22.30
CA LEU A 75 15.00 -19.75 -21.43
C LEU A 75 14.58 -19.61 -19.96
N SER A 76 14.07 -18.44 -19.53
CA SER A 76 13.68 -18.18 -18.13
C SER A 76 12.22 -18.55 -17.82
N ARG A 77 11.37 -18.82 -18.83
CA ARG A 77 9.92 -19.01 -18.63
C ARG A 77 9.53 -20.21 -17.76
N SER A 78 10.34 -21.27 -17.71
CA SER A 78 10.08 -22.41 -16.82
C SER A 78 10.54 -22.16 -15.38
N PHE A 79 11.69 -21.50 -15.20
CA PHE A 79 12.16 -21.08 -13.87
C PHE A 79 11.27 -20.00 -13.26
N SER A 80 10.81 -19.03 -14.04
CA SER A 80 9.85 -18.01 -13.59
C SER A 80 8.51 -18.62 -13.19
N ARG A 81 8.02 -19.66 -13.90
CA ARG A 81 6.79 -20.37 -13.49
C ARG A 81 6.95 -21.09 -12.17
N LEU A 82 8.06 -21.82 -11.98
CA LEU A 82 8.33 -22.56 -10.74
C LEU A 82 8.45 -21.60 -9.54
N TYR A 83 9.14 -20.47 -9.71
CA TYR A 83 9.30 -19.47 -8.65
C TYR A 83 7.98 -18.78 -8.30
N ASN A 84 7.15 -18.46 -9.30
CA ASN A 84 5.82 -17.90 -9.09
C ASN A 84 4.88 -18.89 -8.39
N THR A 85 4.96 -20.18 -8.70
CA THR A 85 4.18 -21.22 -8.00
C THR A 85 4.60 -21.31 -6.53
N VAL A 86 5.90 -21.37 -6.24
CA VAL A 86 6.40 -21.44 -4.85
C VAL A 86 6.03 -20.18 -4.05
N THR A 87 6.06 -19.02 -4.69
CA THR A 87 5.62 -17.74 -4.09
C THR A 87 4.12 -17.73 -3.83
N CYS A 88 3.31 -18.19 -4.79
CA CYS A 88 1.86 -18.31 -4.63
C CYS A 88 1.50 -19.29 -3.51
N VAL A 89 2.17 -20.44 -3.42
CA VAL A 89 1.96 -21.42 -2.34
C VAL A 89 2.31 -20.79 -0.98
N LYS A 90 3.44 -20.09 -0.86
CA LYS A 90 3.82 -19.40 0.38
C LYS A 90 2.80 -18.35 0.80
N ILE A 91 2.36 -17.50 -0.12
CA ILE A 91 1.38 -16.44 0.17
C ILE A 91 0.04 -17.08 0.55
N THR A 92 -0.47 -18.02 -0.25
CA THR A 92 -1.75 -18.69 0.00
C THR A 92 -1.72 -19.41 1.34
N SER A 93 -0.61 -20.07 1.70
CA SER A 93 -0.44 -20.68 3.02
C SER A 93 -0.51 -19.64 4.13
N GLY A 94 0.14 -18.49 4.00
CA GLY A 94 0.07 -17.41 4.99
C GLY A 94 -1.34 -16.81 5.13
N VAL A 95 -2.02 -16.58 4.00
CA VAL A 95 -3.40 -16.09 3.95
C VAL A 95 -4.36 -17.10 4.58
N LEU A 96 -4.16 -18.40 4.34
CA LEU A 96 -4.92 -19.47 4.96
C LEU A 96 -4.70 -19.51 6.48
N SER A 97 -3.46 -19.40 6.94
CA SER A 97 -3.15 -19.32 8.38
C SER A 97 -3.84 -18.11 9.03
N LEU A 98 -3.80 -16.94 8.37
CA LEU A 98 -4.50 -15.75 8.84
C LEU A 98 -6.01 -15.98 8.93
N TYR A 99 -6.62 -16.57 7.91
CA TYR A 99 -8.04 -16.90 7.90
C TYR A 99 -8.44 -17.79 9.08
N VAL A 100 -7.66 -18.84 9.32
CA VAL A 100 -7.91 -19.80 10.42
C VAL A 100 -7.80 -19.11 11.78
N ILE A 101 -6.76 -18.31 12.01
CA ILE A 101 -6.59 -17.56 13.26
C ILE A 101 -7.77 -16.61 13.46
N LEU A 102 -8.12 -15.83 12.43
CA LEU A 102 -9.23 -14.89 12.48
C LEU A 102 -10.55 -15.59 12.79
N PHE A 103 -10.82 -16.73 12.16
CA PHE A 103 -12.02 -17.53 12.41
C PHE A 103 -12.13 -17.95 13.88
N PHE A 104 -11.05 -18.51 14.46
CA PHE A 104 -11.08 -18.94 15.87
C PHE A 104 -11.18 -17.75 16.82
N THR A 105 -10.51 -16.63 16.52
CA THR A 105 -10.65 -15.40 17.30
C THR A 105 -12.11 -14.91 17.28
N LEU A 106 -12.73 -14.80 16.11
CA LEU A 106 -14.12 -14.35 15.98
C LEU A 106 -15.10 -15.34 16.60
N PHE A 107 -14.84 -16.64 16.51
CA PHE A 107 -15.66 -17.65 17.17
C PHE A 107 -15.60 -17.48 18.70
N GLY A 108 -14.39 -17.35 19.27
CA GLY A 108 -14.21 -17.11 20.70
C GLY A 108 -14.85 -15.79 21.15
N VAL A 109 -14.62 -14.71 20.40
CA VAL A 109 -15.21 -13.39 20.66
C VAL A 109 -16.73 -13.43 20.57
N SER A 110 -17.28 -14.12 19.57
CA SER A 110 -18.73 -14.25 19.40
C SER A 110 -19.36 -14.95 20.60
N LYS A 111 -18.77 -16.03 21.09
CA LYS A 111 -19.25 -16.71 22.31
C LYS A 111 -19.10 -15.86 23.57
N LEU A 112 -18.08 -15.01 23.64
CA LEU A 112 -17.83 -14.16 24.80
C LEU A 112 -18.78 -12.96 24.85
N ILE A 113 -19.07 -12.35 23.70
CA ILE A 113 -19.82 -11.09 23.60
C ILE A 113 -21.32 -11.34 23.39
N LEU A 114 -21.72 -12.32 22.57
CA LEU A 114 -23.12 -12.52 22.20
C LEU A 114 -23.80 -13.47 23.20
N THR A 115 -24.67 -12.89 24.04
CA THR A 115 -25.54 -13.66 24.93
C THR A 115 -26.48 -14.55 24.10
N PRO A 116 -26.69 -15.83 24.49
CA PRO A 116 -27.57 -16.75 23.78
C PRO A 116 -28.99 -16.22 23.56
N SER A 117 -29.50 -15.44 24.52
CA SER A 117 -30.82 -14.80 24.42
C SER A 117 -30.86 -13.70 23.36
N ALA A 118 -29.85 -12.84 23.28
CA ALA A 118 -29.80 -11.75 22.29
C ALA A 118 -29.66 -12.30 20.88
N PHE A 119 -28.76 -13.27 20.68
CA PHE A 119 -28.54 -13.89 19.37
C PHE A 119 -29.73 -14.76 18.94
N GLY A 120 -30.28 -15.55 19.87
CA GLY A 120 -31.45 -16.38 19.60
C GLY A 120 -32.70 -15.58 19.27
N THR A 121 -32.89 -14.40 19.88
CA THR A 121 -34.01 -13.49 19.55
C THR A 121 -33.92 -13.00 18.10
N VAL A 122 -32.71 -12.75 17.58
CA VAL A 122 -32.50 -12.28 16.20
C VAL A 122 -32.65 -13.40 15.18
N ILE A 123 -32.25 -14.63 15.54
CA ILE A 123 -32.33 -15.80 14.65
C ILE A 123 -33.70 -16.48 14.72
N GLY A 124 -34.47 -16.26 15.80
CA GLY A 124 -35.77 -16.88 16.02
C GLY A 124 -35.70 -18.33 16.50
N GLN A 125 -34.53 -18.78 16.96
CA GLN A 125 -34.27 -20.13 17.49
C GLN A 125 -33.26 -20.08 18.63
N ASP A 126 -33.16 -21.16 19.42
CA ASP A 126 -32.14 -21.26 20.47
C ASP A 126 -30.74 -21.30 19.84
N ALA A 127 -29.89 -20.36 20.26
CA ALA A 127 -28.55 -20.20 19.74
C ALA A 127 -27.69 -21.44 20.01
N THR A 128 -27.37 -22.19 18.96
CA THR A 128 -26.55 -23.40 19.03
C THR A 128 -25.09 -23.07 18.78
N VAL A 129 -24.15 -23.89 19.26
CA VAL A 129 -22.70 -23.73 19.00
C VAL A 129 -22.38 -23.63 17.50
N HIS A 130 -23.16 -24.31 16.66
CA HIS A 130 -23.05 -24.26 15.21
C HIS A 130 -23.33 -22.85 14.66
N ASP A 131 -24.31 -22.12 15.21
CA ASP A 131 -24.69 -20.80 14.70
C ASP A 131 -23.61 -19.75 14.95
N TYR A 132 -22.94 -19.84 16.11
CA TYR A 132 -21.74 -19.05 16.39
C TYR A 132 -20.59 -19.38 15.40
N ALA A 133 -20.44 -20.65 15.03
CA ALA A 133 -19.42 -21.06 14.06
C ALA A 133 -19.75 -20.54 12.65
N VAL A 134 -21.01 -20.63 12.22
CA VAL A 134 -21.48 -20.09 10.93
C VAL A 134 -21.30 -18.57 10.88
N LEU A 135 -21.67 -17.86 11.96
CA LEU A 135 -21.45 -16.42 12.05
C LEU A 135 -19.96 -16.07 11.96
N ALA A 136 -19.11 -16.70 12.77
CA ALA A 136 -17.67 -16.45 12.74
C ALA A 136 -17.04 -16.76 11.38
N TRP A 137 -17.51 -17.82 10.71
CA TRP A 137 -17.10 -18.19 9.36
C TRP A 137 -17.49 -17.11 8.34
N PHE A 138 -18.74 -16.66 8.38
CA PHE A 138 -19.22 -15.63 7.46
C PHE A 138 -18.49 -14.29 7.68
N VAL A 139 -18.37 -13.86 8.94
CA VAL A 139 -17.70 -12.61 9.31
C VAL A 139 -16.20 -12.64 8.98
N SER A 140 -15.52 -13.77 9.18
CA SER A 140 -14.11 -13.91 8.76
C SER A 140 -13.95 -13.78 7.24
N SER A 141 -14.86 -14.37 6.46
CA SER A 141 -14.86 -14.23 4.99
C SER A 141 -15.08 -12.77 4.56
N MET A 142 -16.03 -12.07 5.18
CA MET A 142 -16.25 -10.64 4.95
C MET A 142 -15.03 -9.81 5.35
N GLY A 143 -14.44 -10.10 6.52
CA GLY A 143 -13.27 -9.42 7.05
C GLY A 143 -12.11 -9.48 6.05
N MET A 144 -11.80 -10.67 5.55
CA MET A 144 -10.71 -10.88 4.59
C MET A 144 -10.92 -10.13 3.27
N VAL A 145 -12.17 -10.03 2.78
CA VAL A 145 -12.51 -9.18 1.63
C VAL A 145 -12.35 -7.69 1.98
N GLY A 146 -12.83 -7.28 3.16
CA GLY A 146 -12.70 -5.91 3.66
C GLY A 146 -11.26 -5.47 3.87
N GLY A 147 -10.38 -6.37 4.30
CA GLY A 147 -8.94 -6.11 4.42
C GLY A 147 -8.24 -5.93 3.08
N ALA A 148 -8.63 -6.70 2.07
CA ALA A 148 -8.15 -6.51 0.70
C ALA A 148 -8.49 -5.09 0.23
N PHE A 149 -9.78 -4.72 0.27
CA PHE A 149 -10.21 -3.37 -0.15
C PHE A 149 -9.67 -2.25 0.75
N GLY A 150 -9.63 -2.44 2.07
CA GLY A 150 -9.20 -1.44 3.04
C GLY A 150 -7.74 -1.06 2.90
N SER A 151 -6.89 -1.95 2.39
CA SER A 151 -5.51 -1.61 2.08
C SER A 151 -5.32 -0.85 0.75
N GLY A 152 -6.33 -0.86 -0.12
CA GLY A 152 -6.30 -0.20 -1.44
C GLY A 152 -6.97 1.17 -1.51
N LEU A 153 -7.93 1.45 -0.63
CA LEU A 153 -8.66 2.73 -0.62
C LEU A 153 -7.85 3.90 -0.05
N GLU A 154 -6.67 3.63 0.53
CA GLU A 154 -5.83 4.66 1.14
C GLU A 154 -4.63 5.03 0.26
N ASP A 155 -4.94 5.54 -0.93
CA ASP A 155 -3.97 6.19 -1.83
C ASP A 155 -3.68 7.66 -1.43
N ASP A 156 -4.04 8.05 -0.20
CA ASP A 156 -3.94 9.43 0.28
C ASP A 156 -2.49 9.86 0.63
N VAL A 157 -1.55 8.91 0.60
CA VAL A 157 -0.11 9.19 0.77
C VAL A 157 0.61 9.31 -0.58
N THR A 158 0.09 8.70 -1.64
CA THR A 158 0.60 8.85 -3.01
C THR A 158 0.21 10.22 -3.57
N VAL A 159 -1.03 10.66 -3.34
CA VAL A 159 -1.52 11.99 -3.77
C VAL A 159 -0.72 13.13 -3.13
N ARG A 160 -0.25 12.98 -1.88
CA ARG A 160 0.60 14.00 -1.24
C ARG A 160 2.00 14.10 -1.83
N ASN A 161 2.56 13.01 -2.37
CA ASN A 161 3.83 13.05 -3.10
C ASN A 161 3.67 13.58 -4.53
N GLU A 162 2.48 13.48 -5.13
CA GLU A 162 2.18 14.10 -6.41
C GLU A 162 1.86 15.60 -6.25
N ALA A 163 1.13 15.99 -5.21
CA ALA A 163 0.84 17.39 -4.89
C ALA A 163 2.10 18.21 -4.51
N TYR A 164 3.09 17.58 -3.87
CA TYR A 164 4.36 18.24 -3.51
C TYR A 164 5.54 17.94 -4.46
N GLY A 165 5.38 17.03 -5.43
CA GLY A 165 6.47 16.48 -6.24
C GLY A 165 6.95 17.32 -7.43
N GLU A 166 6.12 18.23 -7.95
CA GLU A 166 6.45 18.99 -9.16
C GLU A 166 7.30 20.24 -8.88
N ARG A 167 6.92 21.06 -7.87
CA ARG A 167 7.62 22.33 -7.60
C ARG A 167 9.03 22.14 -7.05
N GLN A 168 9.27 21.05 -6.32
CA GLN A 168 10.59 20.75 -5.75
C GLN A 168 11.55 20.24 -6.83
N ARG A 169 11.08 19.43 -7.80
CA ARG A 169 11.87 19.01 -8.98
C ARG A 169 12.28 20.19 -9.86
N GLN A 170 11.38 21.14 -10.09
CA GLN A 170 11.68 22.37 -10.82
C GLN A 170 12.79 23.21 -10.15
N ARG A 171 12.82 23.28 -8.81
CA ARG A 171 13.91 23.98 -8.10
C ARG A 171 15.28 23.35 -8.35
N TRP A 172 15.37 22.01 -8.33
CA TRP A 172 16.64 21.32 -8.58
C TRP A 172 17.09 21.42 -10.04
N GLN A 173 16.15 21.50 -10.99
CA GLN A 173 16.47 21.76 -12.40
C GLN A 173 17.00 23.18 -12.60
N LYS A 174 16.33 24.19 -12.04
CA LYS A 174 16.80 25.59 -12.10
C LYS A 174 18.17 25.77 -11.46
N LEU A 175 18.42 25.13 -10.31
CA LEU A 175 19.74 25.18 -9.67
C LEU A 175 20.84 24.53 -10.51
N ARG A 176 20.52 23.46 -11.27
CA ARG A 176 21.48 22.83 -12.20
C ARG A 176 21.73 23.69 -13.43
N GLU A 177 20.71 24.34 -13.97
CA GLU A 177 20.88 25.29 -15.09
C GLU A 177 21.72 26.50 -14.66
N VAL A 178 21.44 27.11 -13.51
CA VAL A 178 22.25 28.21 -12.97
C VAL A 178 23.69 27.78 -12.75
N LYS A 179 23.91 26.55 -12.27
CA LYS A 179 25.26 26.02 -12.06
C LYS A 179 26.01 25.82 -13.38
N LYS A 180 25.35 25.31 -14.42
CA LYS A 180 25.93 25.16 -15.77
C LYS A 180 26.29 26.50 -16.39
N VAL A 181 25.36 27.46 -16.36
CA VAL A 181 25.61 28.82 -16.89
C VAL A 181 26.78 29.48 -16.16
N ARG A 182 26.86 29.29 -14.84
CA ARG A 182 27.97 29.80 -14.04
C ARG A 182 29.30 29.12 -14.40
N GLU A 183 29.32 27.80 -14.58
CA GLU A 183 30.51 27.05 -15.01
C GLU A 183 30.95 27.45 -16.43
N GLU A 184 30.01 27.72 -17.35
CA GLU A 184 30.27 28.24 -18.69
C GLU A 184 30.87 29.65 -18.63
N LEU A 185 30.28 30.56 -17.86
CA LEU A 185 30.82 31.92 -17.66
C LEU A 185 32.21 31.91 -17.03
N GLU A 186 32.45 31.03 -16.05
CA GLU A 186 33.78 30.86 -15.44
C GLU A 186 34.79 30.30 -16.47
N SER A 187 34.37 29.38 -17.34
CA SER A 187 35.22 28.85 -18.42
C SER A 187 35.53 29.86 -19.53
N GLU A 188 34.56 30.72 -19.87
CA GLU A 188 34.71 31.76 -20.88
C GLU A 188 35.58 32.91 -20.37
N THR A 189 35.43 33.28 -19.11
CA THR A 189 36.29 34.27 -18.43
C THR A 189 37.73 33.77 -18.31
N GLN A 190 37.93 32.46 -18.14
CA GLN A 190 39.26 31.85 -18.01
C GLN A 190 39.92 31.56 -19.37
N SER A 191 39.14 31.50 -20.45
CA SER A 191 39.64 31.37 -21.84
C SER A 191 39.78 32.72 -22.55
N ALA A 192 39.25 33.81 -22.00
CA ALA A 192 39.45 35.14 -22.52
C ALA A 192 40.91 35.57 -22.28
N PRO A 193 41.61 36.11 -23.29
CA PRO A 193 42.96 36.64 -23.08
C PRO A 193 42.90 37.79 -22.07
N GLU A 194 43.78 37.76 -21.06
CA GLU A 194 43.92 38.86 -20.10
C GLU A 194 44.00 40.19 -20.87
N PRO A 195 43.16 41.18 -20.56
CA PRO A 195 43.38 42.52 -21.09
C PRO A 195 44.73 42.99 -20.56
N SER A 196 45.67 43.22 -21.49
CA SER A 196 46.98 43.78 -21.20
C SER A 196 46.83 44.97 -20.26
N PRO A 197 47.56 45.03 -19.13
CA PRO A 197 47.50 46.16 -18.24
C PRO A 197 48.06 47.37 -18.98
N ASP A 198 47.18 48.25 -19.44
CA ASP A 198 47.58 49.50 -20.07
C ASP A 198 48.15 50.42 -18.96
N PRO A 199 49.44 50.81 -19.03
CA PRO A 199 50.04 51.58 -17.96
C PRO A 199 49.52 53.02 -18.02
N LEU A 200 48.72 53.39 -17.00
CA LEU A 200 48.48 54.74 -16.50
C LEU A 200 48.93 55.90 -17.41
N GLN A 201 47.97 56.59 -18.03
CA GLN A 201 48.13 58.02 -18.35
C GLN A 201 47.50 58.83 -17.22
N PRO A 202 48.30 59.47 -16.34
CA PRO A 202 47.79 60.45 -15.41
C PRO A 202 47.51 61.75 -16.18
N THR A 203 46.67 62.61 -15.60
CA THR A 203 46.40 64.00 -16.01
C THR A 203 45.26 64.17 -17.01
N GLN A 204 44.05 64.39 -16.48
CA GLN A 204 43.25 65.60 -16.72
C GLN A 204 42.16 65.68 -15.64
N VAL A 205 42.61 65.90 -14.40
CA VAL A 205 41.86 66.76 -13.49
C VAL A 205 42.13 68.16 -13.99
N VAL A 206 41.11 68.90 -14.42
CA VAL A 206 40.94 70.35 -14.23
C VAL A 206 39.72 70.84 -15.01
N MET A 207 38.86 71.57 -14.28
CA MET A 207 37.92 72.60 -14.75
C MET A 207 36.62 72.17 -15.46
N LEU A 208 35.51 72.16 -14.71
CA LEU A 208 34.49 73.24 -14.70
C LEU A 208 33.14 72.75 -14.14
N LEU A 209 32.93 72.96 -12.83
CA LEU A 209 31.70 73.61 -12.34
C LEU A 209 32.01 75.12 -12.29
N PRO A 210 31.06 76.07 -12.35
CA PRO A 210 29.63 75.97 -12.02
C PRO A 210 28.67 76.75 -12.99
N ILE A 211 27.36 76.69 -12.70
CA ILE A 211 26.47 77.87 -12.72
C ILE A 211 25.93 78.02 -11.30
#